data_AF-A0A2P6TGJ6-F1
#
_entry.id   AF-A0A2P6TGJ6-F1
#
_cell.length_a   1.000
_cell.length_b   1.000
_cell.length_c   1.000
_cell.angle_alpha   90.00
_cell.angle_beta   90.00
_cell.angle_gamma   90.00
#
_symmetry.space_group_name_H-M   'P 1'
#
loop_
_entity.id
_entity.type
_entity.pdbx_description
1 polymer ?
#
loop_
_entity_poly.entity_id
_entity_poly.type
_entity_poly.pdbx_seq_one_letter_code
_entity_poly.pdbx_strand_id
1 'polypeptide(L)'
;MQLKQINRILVQFSPYTGNAKSAREFISRISARKAQESNPDCKIETRVRVQGEPFVEIEYENKQVTRIDTGSLTIGEIMEQVQSRAEEMDTMQKLKAAGFGAGDKLESAWQQHLGKESSSVGQVQFIPRQT
;
A
#
# COMPACT_ATOMS: atom_id res chain seq x y z
N MET A 1 9.65 6.25 -10.53
CA MET A 1 8.42 6.31 -9.73
C MET A 1 8.14 7.75 -9.39
N GLN A 2 6.88 8.19 -9.44
CA GLN A 2 6.45 9.49 -8.93
C GLN A 2 5.68 9.26 -7.62
N LEU A 3 5.91 10.09 -6.61
CA LEU A 3 5.35 9.96 -5.26
C LEU A 3 4.26 11.01 -4.95
N LYS A 4 3.79 11.74 -5.96
CA LYS A 4 2.91 12.92 -5.81
C LYS A 4 1.66 12.64 -4.97
N GLN A 5 1.03 11.49 -5.17
CA GLN A 5 -0.25 11.14 -4.52
C GLN A 5 -0.09 10.31 -3.24
N ILE A 6 1.13 10.18 -2.74
CA ILE A 6 1.47 9.28 -1.64
C ILE A 6 1.91 10.11 -0.44
N ASN A 7 1.21 9.95 0.67
CA ASN A 7 1.51 10.60 1.95
C ASN A 7 2.59 9.84 2.73
N ARG A 8 2.47 8.51 2.80
CA ARG A 8 3.36 7.66 3.58
C ARG A 8 3.57 6.30 2.91
N ILE A 9 4.80 5.82 2.98
CA ILE A 9 5.19 4.47 2.54
C ILE A 9 5.86 3.78 3.72
N LEU A 10 5.34 2.62 4.09
CA LEU A 10 5.93 1.73 5.07
C LEU A 10 6.37 0.44 4.38
N VAL A 11 7.65 0.12 4.45
CA VAL A 11 8.19 -1.14 3.94
C VAL A 11 8.63 -2.00 5.10
N GLN A 12 8.06 -3.21 5.23
CA GLN A 12 8.50 -4.20 6.20
C GLN A 12 9.17 -5.38 5.51
N PHE A 13 10.34 -5.80 6.00
CA PHE A 13 11.00 -7.01 5.49
C PHE A 13 11.96 -7.64 6.52
N SER A 14 12.33 -8.91 6.28
CA SER A 14 13.42 -9.59 6.99
C SER A 14 14.68 -9.66 6.14
N PRO A 15 15.86 -9.27 6.66
CA PRO A 15 17.09 -9.21 5.86
C PRO A 15 17.67 -10.61 5.58
N TYR A 16 17.22 -11.62 6.33
CA TYR A 16 17.73 -12.99 6.26
C TYR A 16 16.96 -13.88 5.29
N THR A 17 15.82 -13.41 4.77
CA THR A 17 14.95 -14.21 3.89
C THR A 17 15.11 -13.80 2.43
N GLY A 18 15.13 -14.78 1.52
CA GLY A 18 15.30 -14.54 0.08
C GLY A 18 14.13 -13.77 -0.55
N ASN A 19 12.93 -13.94 -0.01
CA ASN A 19 11.70 -13.27 -0.44
C ASN A 19 11.69 -11.75 -0.18
N ALA A 20 12.62 -11.22 0.63
CA ALA A 20 12.74 -9.78 0.90
C ALA A 20 13.51 -8.99 -0.17
N LYS A 21 13.96 -9.64 -1.25
CA LYS A 21 14.72 -8.97 -2.33
C LYS A 21 13.91 -7.84 -2.97
N SER A 22 12.66 -8.12 -3.34
CA SER A 22 11.77 -7.15 -3.98
C SER A 22 11.48 -5.95 -3.08
N ALA A 23 11.23 -6.17 -1.79
CA ALA A 23 11.03 -5.09 -0.81
C ALA A 23 12.26 -4.18 -0.66
N ARG A 24 13.47 -4.75 -0.62
CA ARG A 24 14.72 -3.97 -0.55
C ARG A 24 14.96 -3.15 -1.82
N GLU A 25 14.70 -3.75 -2.98
CA GLU A 25 14.82 -3.04 -4.24
C GLU A 25 13.79 -1.91 -4.35
N PHE A 26 12.58 -2.13 -3.85
CA PHE A 26 11.55 -1.10 -3.77
C PHE A 26 12.00 0.11 -2.96
N ILE A 27 12.61 -0.11 -1.78
CA ILE A 27 13.21 0.96 -0.96
C ILE A 27 14.23 1.76 -1.78
N SER A 28 15.14 1.08 -2.47
CA SER A 28 16.15 1.76 -3.30
C SER A 28 15.53 2.64 -4.40
N ARG A 29 14.37 2.24 -4.95
CA ARG A 29 13.68 2.99 -6.00
C ARG A 29 12.93 4.21 -5.46
N ILE A 30 12.28 4.10 -4.30
CA ILE A 30 11.55 5.22 -3.66
C ILE A 30 12.49 6.22 -3.00
N SER A 31 13.66 5.78 -2.54
CA SER A 31 14.70 6.66 -1.98
C SER A 31 15.56 7.34 -3.05
N ALA A 32 15.36 7.02 -4.34
CA ALA A 32 16.09 7.67 -5.41
C ALA A 32 15.72 9.16 -5.49
N ARG A 33 16.70 10.02 -5.78
CA ARG A 33 16.53 11.48 -5.85
C ARG A 33 15.35 11.91 -6.72
N LYS A 34 15.18 11.30 -7.89
CA LYS A 34 14.06 11.59 -8.82
C LYS A 34 12.69 11.31 -8.19
N ALA A 35 12.58 10.30 -7.32
CA ALA A 35 11.34 9.99 -6.62
C ALA A 35 11.08 11.02 -5.50
N GLN A 36 12.09 11.35 -4.71
CA GLN A 36 11.98 12.36 -3.65
C GLN A 36 11.70 13.77 -4.17
N GLU A 37 12.27 14.14 -5.33
CA GLU A 37 11.98 15.43 -5.99
C GLU A 37 10.51 15.56 -6.41
N SER A 38 9.81 14.43 -6.63
CA SER A 38 8.40 14.46 -7.01
C SER A 38 7.44 14.69 -5.84
N ASN A 39 7.85 14.33 -4.62
CA ASN A 39 7.13 14.64 -3.38
C ASN A 39 8.13 14.57 -2.20
N PRO A 40 8.67 15.72 -1.77
CA PRO A 40 9.64 15.78 -0.66
C PRO A 40 8.99 15.52 0.71
N ASP A 41 7.67 15.70 0.83
CA ASP A 41 6.93 15.53 2.10
C ASP A 41 6.52 14.07 2.36
N CYS A 42 6.66 13.19 1.35
CA CYS A 42 6.33 11.77 1.47
C CYS A 42 7.18 11.09 2.55
N LYS A 43 6.51 10.53 3.57
CA LYS A 43 7.18 9.84 4.68
C LYS A 43 7.52 8.41 4.29
N ILE A 44 8.81 8.11 4.20
CA ILE A 44 9.29 6.75 3.93
C ILE A 44 9.78 6.12 5.23
N GLU A 45 9.10 5.07 5.68
CA GLU A 45 9.46 4.28 6.85
C GLU A 45 9.89 2.87 6.44
N THR A 46 10.98 2.38 7.04
CA THR A 46 11.44 1.00 6.88
C THR A 46 11.39 0.28 8.21
N ARG A 47 10.71 -0.87 8.26
CA ARG A 47 10.62 -1.76 9.43
C ARG A 47 11.33 -3.06 9.14
N VAL A 48 12.48 -3.24 9.76
CA VAL A 48 13.20 -4.51 9.71
C VAL A 48 12.66 -5.42 10.82
N ARG A 49 12.33 -6.66 10.47
CA ARG A 49 11.86 -7.70 11.41
C ARG A 49 12.64 -8.98 11.17
N VAL A 50 12.86 -9.79 12.21
CA VAL A 50 13.53 -11.09 12.06
C VAL A 50 12.59 -12.11 11.40
N GLN A 51 11.30 -12.06 11.75
CA GLN A 51 10.25 -12.95 11.27
C GLN A 51 9.09 -12.15 10.63
N GLY A 52 8.38 -12.79 9.72
CA GLY A 52 7.19 -12.25 9.06
C GLY A 52 7.37 -12.04 7.55
N GLU A 53 6.26 -12.10 6.82
CA GLU A 53 6.26 -11.87 5.38
C GLU A 53 6.55 -10.40 5.03
N PRO A 54 7.33 -10.15 3.97
CA PRO A 54 7.68 -8.80 3.56
C PRO A 54 6.48 -8.14 2.87
N PHE A 55 6.16 -6.91 3.25
CA PHE A 55 5.05 -6.15 2.66
C PHE A 55 5.40 -4.68 2.49
N VAL A 56 4.66 -4.03 1.60
CA VAL A 56 4.66 -2.58 1.40
C VAL A 56 3.27 -2.06 1.72
N GLU A 57 3.19 -1.08 2.59
CA GLU A 57 1.97 -0.36 2.93
C GLU A 57 2.09 1.08 2.46
N ILE A 58 1.06 1.59 1.81
CA ILE A 58 1.04 2.91 1.18
C ILE A 58 -0.22 3.63 1.60
N GLU A 59 -0.02 4.82 2.14
CA GLU A 59 -1.08 5.76 2.48
C GLU A 59 -1.10 6.87 1.42
N TYR A 60 -2.24 7.02 0.75
CA TYR A 60 -2.45 8.06 -0.27
C TYR A 60 -2.99 9.35 0.37
N GLU A 61 -2.97 10.46 -0.36
CA GLU A 61 -3.47 11.77 0.14
C GLU A 61 -4.92 11.73 0.65
N ASN A 62 -5.74 10.86 0.06
CA ASN A 62 -7.14 10.64 0.46
C ASN A 62 -7.30 9.78 1.73
N LYS A 63 -6.20 9.47 2.43
CA LYS A 63 -6.12 8.59 3.61
C LYS A 63 -6.48 7.12 3.34
N GLN A 64 -6.64 6.71 2.08
CA GLN A 64 -6.75 5.29 1.77
C GLN A 64 -5.41 4.62 1.97
N VAL A 65 -5.44 3.42 2.55
CA VAL A 65 -4.26 2.60 2.80
C VAL A 65 -4.31 1.36 1.92
N THR A 66 -3.21 1.05 1.25
CA THR A 66 -3.06 -0.17 0.46
C THR A 66 -1.87 -0.95 0.94
N ARG A 67 -2.07 -2.24 1.16
CA ARG A 67 -1.02 -3.17 1.53
C ARG A 67 -0.79 -4.16 0.40
N ILE A 68 0.47 -4.36 0.04
CA ILE A 68 0.94 -5.26 -1.01
C ILE A 68 1.95 -6.21 -0.37
N ASP A 69 1.63 -7.49 -0.35
CA ASP A 69 2.57 -8.52 0.11
C ASP A 69 3.60 -8.79 -0.99
N THR A 70 4.87 -8.61 -0.67
CA THR A 70 5.97 -8.58 -1.65
C THR A 70 6.72 -9.90 -1.77
N GLY A 71 6.36 -10.91 -0.98
CA GLY A 71 7.11 -12.16 -0.87
C GLY A 71 7.09 -13.01 -2.16
N SER A 72 6.02 -12.93 -2.93
CA SER A 72 5.83 -13.65 -4.19
C SER A 72 5.89 -12.77 -5.43
N LEU A 73 5.97 -11.43 -5.25
CA LEU A 73 5.91 -10.47 -6.34
C LEU A 73 7.30 -10.01 -6.77
N THR A 74 7.45 -9.77 -8.05
CA THR A 74 8.62 -9.08 -8.60
C THR A 74 8.54 -7.58 -8.32
N ILE A 75 9.70 -6.92 -8.36
CA ILE A 75 9.74 -5.46 -8.24
C ILE A 75 8.95 -4.74 -9.34
N GLY A 76 8.86 -5.32 -10.54
CA GLY A 76 8.10 -4.75 -11.66
C GLY A 76 6.62 -4.68 -11.32
N GLU A 77 6.06 -5.80 -10.85
CA GLU A 77 4.66 -5.90 -10.46
C GLU A 77 4.32 -4.98 -9.29
N ILE A 78 5.19 -4.91 -8.27
CA ILE A 78 4.98 -3.99 -7.14
C ILE A 78 4.94 -2.55 -7.64
N MET A 79 5.89 -2.15 -8.49
CA MET A 79 5.95 -0.78 -9.01
C MET A 79 4.74 -0.44 -9.88
N GLU A 80 4.30 -1.37 -10.72
CA GLU A 80 3.11 -1.21 -11.56
C GLU A 80 1.84 -1.09 -10.72
N GLN A 81 1.64 -1.97 -9.73
CA GLN A 81 0.47 -1.92 -8.85
C GLN A 81 0.41 -0.59 -8.07
N VAL A 82 1.54 -0.15 -7.53
CA VAL A 82 1.58 1.12 -6.78
C VAL A 82 1.29 2.30 -7.70
N GLN A 83 1.85 2.31 -8.90
CA GLN A 83 1.68 3.40 -9.84
C GLN A 83 0.24 3.45 -10.40
N SER A 84 -0.30 2.30 -10.83
CA SER A 84 -1.69 2.19 -11.30
C SER A 84 -2.66 2.72 -10.25
N ARG A 85 -2.44 2.36 -8.98
CA ARG A 85 -3.30 2.81 -7.88
C ARG A 85 -3.11 4.28 -7.54
N ALA A 86 -1.89 4.82 -7.62
CA ALA A 86 -1.66 6.25 -7.47
C ALA A 86 -2.35 7.08 -8.56
N GLU A 87 -2.35 6.59 -9.81
CA GLU A 87 -3.03 7.22 -10.94
C GLU A 87 -4.55 7.16 -10.80
N GLU A 88 -5.11 6.03 -10.36
CA GLU A 88 -6.54 5.92 -10.06
C GLU A 88 -6.96 6.91 -8.96
N MET A 89 -6.19 7.02 -7.88
CA MET A 89 -6.48 7.98 -6.80
C MET A 89 -6.40 9.43 -7.29
N ASP A 90 -5.42 9.77 -8.13
CA ASP A 90 -5.30 11.08 -8.78
C ASP A 90 -6.56 11.41 -9.62
N THR A 91 -7.01 10.45 -10.44
CA THR A 91 -8.20 10.65 -11.27
C THR A 91 -9.46 10.81 -10.42
N MET A 92 -9.63 10.00 -9.38
CA MET A 92 -10.76 10.12 -8.45
C MET A 92 -10.77 11.47 -7.73
N GLN A 93 -9.61 11.97 -7.30
CA GLN A 93 -9.49 13.27 -6.63
C GLN A 93 -9.81 14.42 -7.58
N LYS A 94 -9.35 14.36 -8.84
CA LYS A 94 -9.70 15.34 -9.88
C LYS A 94 -11.18 15.33 -10.24
N LEU A 95 -11.78 14.15 -10.38
CA LEU A 95 -13.22 14.02 -10.64
C LEU A 95 -14.06 14.57 -9.50
N LYS A 96 -13.66 14.31 -8.25
CA LYS A 96 -14.30 14.88 -7.06
C LYS A 96 -14.17 16.40 -7.02
N ALA A 97 -12.98 16.95 -7.33
CA ALA A 97 -12.75 18.38 -7.39
C ALA A 97 -13.55 19.07 -8.52
N ALA A 98 -13.80 18.37 -9.63
CA ALA A 98 -14.61 18.84 -10.75
C ALA A 98 -16.13 18.74 -10.51
N GLY A 99 -16.58 18.29 -9.33
CA GLY A 99 -17.99 18.24 -8.96
C GLY A 99 -18.74 16.96 -9.35
N PHE A 100 -18.05 15.93 -9.85
CA PHE A 100 -18.68 14.66 -10.26
C PHE A 100 -18.81 13.62 -9.11
N GLY A 101 -18.93 14.07 -7.86
CA GLY A 101 -18.79 13.21 -6.67
C GLY A 101 -19.99 13.16 -5.73
N ALA A 102 -21.13 12.66 -6.18
CA ALA A 102 -22.22 12.21 -5.29
C ALA A 102 -23.11 11.19 -6.01
N GLY A 103 -22.67 9.94 -6.11
CA GLY A 103 -23.50 8.88 -6.66
C GLY A 103 -22.74 7.59 -6.90
N ASP A 104 -22.87 6.67 -5.93
CA ASP A 104 -22.86 5.21 -6.07
C ASP A 104 -21.72 4.52 -6.84
N LYS A 105 -20.97 3.67 -6.10
CA LYS A 105 -20.15 2.54 -6.62
C LYS A 105 -18.99 2.89 -7.57
N LEU A 106 -17.93 3.46 -7.03
CA LEU A 106 -16.57 3.34 -7.60
C LEU A 106 -15.62 2.51 -6.73
N GLU A 107 -16.11 1.85 -5.67
CA GLU A 107 -15.40 0.79 -4.97
C GLU A 107 -15.92 -0.57 -5.45
N SER A 108 -15.44 -1.13 -6.57
CA SER A 108 -15.86 -2.51 -6.93
C SER A 108 -14.97 -3.32 -7.86
N ALA A 109 -13.91 -2.79 -8.49
CA ALA A 109 -13.12 -3.60 -9.44
C ALA A 109 -11.88 -4.25 -8.79
N TRP A 110 -11.13 -3.51 -7.97
CA TRP A 110 -9.85 -3.98 -7.43
C TRP A 110 -9.97 -4.88 -6.19
N GLN A 111 -10.94 -4.63 -5.31
CA GLN A 111 -11.21 -5.50 -4.16
C GLN A 111 -11.68 -6.91 -4.59
N GLN A 112 -12.28 -7.04 -5.78
CA GLN A 112 -12.76 -8.33 -6.29
C GLN A 112 -11.63 -9.28 -6.73
N HIS A 113 -10.45 -8.76 -7.10
CA HIS A 113 -9.31 -9.61 -7.49
C HIS A 113 -8.35 -9.94 -6.32
N LEU A 114 -8.32 -9.13 -5.26
CA LEU A 114 -7.51 -9.37 -4.06
C LEU A 114 -8.26 -10.17 -2.96
N GLY A 115 -9.54 -10.46 -3.17
CA GLY A 115 -10.46 -11.02 -2.18
C GLY A 115 -10.55 -12.55 -2.10
N LYS A 116 -9.55 -13.31 -2.54
CA LYS A 116 -9.45 -14.76 -2.26
C LYS A 116 -8.33 -15.09 -1.27
N GLU A 117 -8.27 -14.37 -0.15
CA GLU A 117 -7.67 -14.90 1.09
C GLU A 117 -8.09 -14.02 2.30
N SER A 118 -9.39 -13.86 2.51
CA SER A 118 -9.89 -13.52 3.85
C SER A 118 -10.05 -14.83 4.63
N SER A 119 -8.94 -15.37 5.15
CA SER A 119 -9.02 -16.34 6.23
C SER A 119 -9.67 -15.64 7.42
N SER A 120 -10.84 -16.16 7.81
CA SER A 120 -11.65 -15.71 8.93
C SER A 120 -10.82 -15.60 10.21
N VAL A 121 -10.39 -14.39 10.57
CA VAL A 121 -9.94 -14.08 11.93
C VAL A 121 -11.20 -14.09 12.79
N GLY A 122 -11.34 -15.14 13.60
CA GLY A 122 -12.52 -15.41 14.41
C GLY A 122 -12.93 -14.23 15.29
N GLN A 123 -14.24 -14.05 15.44
CA GLN A 123 -14.83 -13.10 16.39
C GLN A 123 -14.34 -13.41 17.80
N VAL A 124 -13.61 -12.47 18.41
CA VAL A 124 -13.32 -12.51 19.85
C VAL A 124 -14.59 -12.06 20.57
N GLN A 125 -15.31 -13.02 21.14
CA GLN A 125 -16.52 -12.78 21.92
C GLN A 125 -16.12 -12.34 23.33
N PHE A 126 -16.31 -11.05 23.64
CA PHE A 126 -16.03 -10.50 24.96
C PHE A 126 -17.15 -10.93 25.92
N ILE A 127 -16.85 -11.83 26.86
CA ILE A 127 -17.79 -12.22 27.93
C ILE A 127 -17.52 -11.29 29.12
N PRO A 128 -18.44 -10.39 29.50
CA PRO A 128 -18.26 -9.58 30.70
C PRO A 128 -18.35 -10.47 31.94
N ARG A 129 -17.38 -10.32 32.84
CA ARG A 129 -17.29 -11.03 34.12
C ARG A 129 -18.47 -10.57 35.01
N GLN A 130 -19.42 -11.48 35.26
CA GLN A 130 -20.49 -11.26 36.24
C GLN A 130 -19.86 -11.20 37.64
N THR A 131 -20.37 -10.28 38.46
CA THR A 131 -19.87 -9.90 39.78
C THR A 131 -20.07 -10.98 40.82
#